data_AF-A0A642C540-F1
#
_entry.id   AF-A0A642C540-F1
#
_cell.length_a   1.000
_cell.length_b   1.000
_cell.length_c   1.000
_cell.angle_alpha   90.00
_cell.angle_beta   90.00
_cell.angle_gamma   90.00
#
_symmetry.space_group_name_H-M   'P 1'
#
loop_
_entity.id
_entity.type
_entity.pdbx_description
1 polymer ?
#
loop_
_entity_poly.entity_id
_entity_poly.type
_entity_poly.pdbx_seq_one_letter_code
_entity_poly.pdbx_strand_id
1 'polypeptide(L)'
;MRILRYTLFLFAIGLISCEQEFDKKEQQSDCCSFQNLPKYPEQVVNINVHNYIPDMGDKVLSSPSHIHTRASEIISETLWDNGFGKTIHAQADESIVLDNLNRYIYPGSILDGASVANQDYKTISVHYKPINVSVSFPAQKVTGVLEKPSLSSCRQLVM
;
A
#
# COMPACT_ATOMS: atom_id res chain seq x y z
N MET A 1 6.69 41.58 59.94
CA MET A 1 5.55 40.85 59.32
C MET A 1 5.13 41.49 57.99
N ARG A 2 5.92 41.35 56.92
CA ARG A 2 5.57 41.91 55.59
C ARG A 2 5.79 40.91 54.44
N ILE A 3 6.54 39.84 54.66
CA ILE A 3 6.87 38.82 53.66
C ILE A 3 5.79 37.71 53.54
N LEU A 4 5.00 37.48 54.60
CA LEU A 4 3.94 36.46 54.60
C LEU A 4 2.67 36.86 53.82
N ARG A 5 2.55 38.13 53.41
CA ARG A 5 1.37 38.64 52.67
C ARG A 5 1.54 38.54 51.14
N TYR A 6 2.78 38.50 50.64
CA TYR A 6 3.05 38.42 49.21
C TYR A 6 3.01 36.99 48.66
N THR A 7 3.27 35.99 49.51
CA THR A 7 3.18 34.57 49.13
C THR A 7 1.74 34.08 48.96
N LEU A 8 0.78 34.68 49.66
CA LEU A 8 -0.63 34.30 49.58
C LEU A 8 -1.33 34.95 48.37
N PHE A 9 -0.86 36.11 47.91
CA PHE A 9 -1.38 36.79 46.72
C PHE A 9 -0.89 36.14 45.40
N LEU A 10 0.32 35.56 45.39
CA LEU A 10 0.88 34.86 44.22
C LEU A 10 0.23 33.49 43.98
N PHE A 11 -0.34 32.84 45.01
CA PHE A 11 -1.04 31.56 44.85
C PHE A 11 -2.46 31.72 44.30
N ALA A 12 -3.08 32.90 44.43
CA ALA A 12 -4.45 33.16 43.99
C ALA A 12 -4.57 33.49 42.49
N ILE A 13 -3.47 33.85 41.82
CA ILE A 13 -3.46 34.21 40.39
C ILE A 13 -3.20 32.97 39.49
N GLY A 14 -2.74 31.85 40.08
CA GLY A 14 -2.41 30.62 39.35
C GLY A 14 -3.59 29.69 39.04
N LEU A 15 -4.82 30.01 39.46
CA LEU A 15 -5.99 29.13 39.29
C LEU A 15 -7.11 29.73 38.40
N ILE A 16 -6.87 30.85 37.71
CA ILE A 16 -7.85 31.50 36.82
C ILE A 16 -7.21 31.87 35.48
N SER A 17 -6.87 30.88 34.66
CA SER A 17 -6.58 30.95 33.21
C SER A 17 -6.09 29.58 32.76
N CYS A 18 -6.65 28.87 31.79
CA CYS A 18 -7.62 29.20 30.76
C CYS A 18 -8.35 27.90 30.43
N GLU A 19 -9.68 27.85 30.58
CA GLU A 19 -10.46 26.85 29.85
C GLU A 19 -10.29 27.18 28.37
N GLN A 20 -9.68 26.28 27.60
CA GLN A 20 -9.89 26.23 26.16
C GLN A 20 -11.12 25.37 25.94
N GLU A 21 -12.25 26.01 25.65
CA GLU A 21 -13.30 25.37 24.86
C GLU A 21 -12.63 24.82 23.59
N PHE A 22 -12.52 23.49 23.52
CA PHE A 22 -12.18 22.80 22.28
C PHE A 22 -13.39 22.91 21.36
N ASP A 23 -13.39 24.02 20.62
CA ASP A 23 -14.28 24.26 19.50
C ASP A 23 -14.14 23.07 18.53
N LYS A 24 -15.25 22.37 18.30
CA LYS A 24 -15.33 21.20 17.41
C LYS A 24 -15.13 21.65 15.97
N LYS A 25 -13.87 21.74 15.51
CA LYS A 25 -13.52 21.68 14.09
C LYS A 25 -12.15 21.02 13.91
N GLU A 26 -12.09 19.71 14.14
CA GLU A 26 -11.18 18.90 13.32
C GLU A 26 -11.71 18.96 11.89
N GLN A 27 -11.19 19.92 11.13
CA GLN A 27 -11.14 19.79 9.69
C GLN A 27 -10.41 18.48 9.40
N GLN A 28 -11.20 17.53 8.94
CA GLN A 28 -10.79 16.32 8.26
C GLN A 28 -9.76 16.68 7.18
N SER A 29 -8.48 16.72 7.57
CA SER A 29 -7.38 16.90 6.65
C SER A 29 -7.20 15.56 5.95
N ASP A 30 -7.86 15.44 4.80
CA ASP A 30 -7.61 14.51 3.71
C ASP A 30 -6.63 13.37 4.04
N CYS A 31 -7.21 12.23 4.41
CA CYS A 31 -6.59 10.89 4.36
C CYS A 31 -6.30 10.45 2.89
N CYS A 32 -6.09 11.42 2.00
CA CYS A 32 -6.17 11.29 0.55
C CYS A 32 -5.05 12.07 -0.17
N SER A 33 -3.95 12.40 0.52
CA SER A 33 -2.80 13.07 -0.11
C SER A 33 -2.16 12.30 -1.28
N PHE A 34 -2.59 11.07 -1.56
CA PHE A 34 -2.15 10.25 -2.69
C PHE A 34 -3.06 10.33 -3.92
N GLN A 35 -4.19 11.05 -3.87
CA GLN A 35 -5.15 11.12 -4.99
C GLN A 35 -4.65 11.91 -6.21
N ASN A 36 -3.54 12.65 -6.10
CA ASN A 36 -3.00 13.51 -7.17
C ASN A 36 -1.65 13.06 -7.74
N LEU A 37 -1.26 11.79 -7.55
CA LEU A 37 -0.10 11.26 -8.26
C LEU A 37 -0.51 10.98 -9.72
N PRO A 38 0.27 11.46 -10.72
CA PRO A 38 -0.02 11.16 -12.12
C PRO A 38 -0.01 9.64 -12.32
N LYS A 39 -1.08 9.11 -12.93
CA LYS A 39 -1.14 7.70 -13.33
C LYS A 39 0.07 7.41 -14.21
N TYR A 40 0.85 6.40 -13.85
CA TYR A 40 1.99 5.98 -14.66
C TYR A 40 1.50 5.56 -16.05
N PRO A 41 2.26 5.81 -17.13
CA PRO A 41 1.83 5.43 -18.49
C PRO A 41 1.53 3.93 -18.56
N GLU A 42 0.42 3.60 -19.21
CA GLU A 42 0.00 2.20 -19.41
C GLU A 42 1.01 1.49 -20.30
N GLN A 43 1.61 0.41 -19.80
CA GLN A 43 2.55 -0.40 -20.56
C GLN A 43 1.81 -1.49 -21.32
N VAL A 44 2.05 -1.55 -22.63
CA VAL A 44 1.54 -2.64 -23.46
C VAL A 44 2.55 -3.79 -23.42
N VAL A 45 2.17 -4.90 -22.79
CA VAL A 45 2.96 -6.13 -22.78
C VAL A 45 2.56 -6.97 -23.99
N ASN A 46 3.47 -7.17 -24.93
CA ASN A 46 3.23 -8.01 -26.10
C ASN A 46 3.50 -9.48 -25.77
N ILE A 47 2.44 -10.28 -25.73
CA ILE A 47 2.51 -11.72 -25.54
C ILE A 47 2.41 -12.41 -26.90
N ASN A 48 3.54 -12.90 -27.41
CA ASN A 48 3.57 -13.65 -28.66
C ASN A 48 3.31 -15.14 -28.40
N VAL A 49 2.12 -15.62 -28.77
CA VAL A 49 1.81 -17.05 -28.74
C VAL A 49 2.09 -17.67 -30.11
N HIS A 50 2.82 -18.78 -30.15
CA HIS A 50 3.12 -19.51 -31.39
C HIS A 50 1.97 -20.43 -31.85
N ASN A 51 0.81 -20.34 -31.21
CA ASN A 51 -0.32 -21.20 -31.54
C ASN A 51 -1.34 -20.43 -32.38
N TYR A 52 -1.70 -20.99 -33.53
CA TYR A 52 -2.56 -20.38 -34.58
C TYR A 52 -4.02 -20.11 -34.16
N ILE A 53 -4.36 -20.31 -32.88
CA ILE A 53 -5.74 -20.25 -32.39
C ILE A 53 -5.84 -19.13 -31.35
N PRO A 54 -6.43 -17.96 -31.69
CA PRO A 54 -6.63 -16.85 -30.75
C PRO A 54 -7.47 -17.24 -29.52
N ASP A 55 -8.33 -18.26 -29.64
CA ASP A 55 -9.16 -18.83 -28.55
C ASP A 55 -8.33 -19.40 -27.38
N MET A 56 -7.05 -19.78 -27.59
CA MET A 56 -6.20 -20.22 -26.48
C MET A 56 -5.73 -19.06 -25.59
N GLY A 57 -5.48 -17.88 -26.16
CA GLY A 57 -5.15 -16.68 -25.38
C GLY A 57 -6.33 -16.26 -24.53
N ASP A 58 -7.53 -16.31 -25.11
CA ASP A 58 -8.80 -16.17 -24.40
C ASP A 58 -8.93 -17.18 -23.28
N LYS A 59 -8.73 -18.48 -23.52
CA LYS A 59 -8.81 -19.48 -22.44
C LYS A 59 -7.77 -19.28 -21.35
N VAL A 60 -6.55 -18.84 -21.65
CA VAL A 60 -5.55 -18.61 -20.59
C VAL A 60 -5.94 -17.41 -19.70
N LEU A 61 -6.56 -16.38 -20.27
CA LEU A 61 -6.91 -15.14 -19.56
C LEU A 61 -8.33 -15.16 -18.95
N SER A 62 -9.25 -15.93 -19.55
CA SER A 62 -10.66 -16.08 -19.13
C SER A 62 -10.94 -17.39 -18.40
N SER A 63 -10.01 -18.36 -18.35
CA SER A 63 -10.23 -19.60 -17.58
C SER A 63 -10.39 -19.27 -16.10
N PRO A 64 -11.53 -19.64 -15.48
CA PRO A 64 -11.77 -19.46 -14.05
C PRO A 64 -10.78 -20.24 -13.17
N SER A 65 -9.98 -21.14 -13.75
CA SER A 65 -9.23 -22.15 -13.01
C SER A 65 -7.80 -21.79 -12.63
N HIS A 66 -7.20 -20.67 -13.07
CA HIS A 66 -5.76 -20.46 -12.80
C HIS A 66 -5.30 -19.10 -12.29
N ILE A 67 -6.09 -18.03 -12.37
CA ILE A 67 -5.76 -16.76 -11.71
C ILE A 67 -7.01 -16.23 -10.99
N HIS A 68 -7.36 -16.90 -9.89
CA HIS A 68 -8.33 -16.38 -8.92
C HIS A 68 -7.65 -15.31 -8.05
N THR A 69 -7.28 -14.20 -8.67
CA THR A 69 -6.98 -12.97 -7.93
C THR A 69 -8.31 -12.26 -7.73
N ARG A 70 -8.71 -11.99 -6.49
CA ARG A 70 -10.01 -11.36 -6.19
C ARG A 70 -10.15 -9.92 -6.72
N ALA A 71 -9.09 -9.38 -7.33
CA ALA A 71 -8.95 -7.97 -7.66
C ALA A 71 -8.45 -7.70 -9.08
N SER A 72 -8.75 -8.56 -10.07
CA SER A 72 -8.43 -8.30 -11.48
C SER A 72 -9.69 -8.14 -12.34
N GLU A 73 -9.74 -7.08 -13.15
CA GLU A 73 -10.84 -6.77 -14.08
C GLU A 73 -10.28 -6.50 -15.49
N ILE A 74 -10.95 -7.02 -16.51
CA ILE A 74 -10.68 -6.67 -17.91
C ILE A 74 -11.52 -5.44 -18.27
N ILE A 75 -10.85 -4.33 -18.58
CA ILE A 75 -11.47 -3.03 -18.88
C ILE A 75 -11.93 -2.98 -20.34
N SER A 76 -11.11 -3.49 -21.26
CA SER A 76 -11.47 -3.53 -22.69
C SER A 76 -10.67 -4.57 -23.46
N GLU A 77 -11.25 -5.01 -24.56
CA GLU A 77 -10.61 -5.91 -25.52
C GLU A 77 -10.82 -5.37 -26.93
N THR A 78 -9.78 -5.36 -27.75
CA THR A 78 -9.84 -4.94 -29.16
C THR A 78 -9.19 -5.99 -30.04
N LEU A 79 -9.95 -6.58 -30.96
CA LEU A 79 -9.41 -7.45 -32.00
C LEU A 79 -8.61 -6.60 -33.00
N TRP A 80 -7.47 -7.10 -33.45
CA TRP A 80 -6.68 -6.45 -34.48
C TRP A 80 -7.40 -6.55 -35.83
N ASP A 81 -7.23 -5.55 -36.69
CA ASP A 81 -7.90 -5.46 -37.99
C ASP A 81 -7.65 -6.66 -38.92
N ASN A 82 -6.51 -7.34 -38.73
CA ASN A 82 -6.15 -8.54 -39.49
C ASN A 82 -6.82 -9.83 -38.97
N GLY A 83 -7.55 -9.79 -37.85
CA GLY A 83 -8.19 -10.95 -37.22
C GLY A 83 -7.21 -11.94 -36.56
N PHE A 84 -5.90 -11.65 -36.54
CA PHE A 84 -4.85 -12.55 -36.05
C PHE A 84 -4.22 -12.08 -34.73
N GLY A 85 -4.92 -11.26 -33.96
CA GLY A 85 -4.50 -10.88 -32.62
C GLY A 85 -5.54 -10.04 -31.90
N LYS A 86 -5.31 -9.82 -30.61
CA LYS A 86 -6.13 -8.95 -29.79
C LYS A 86 -5.30 -8.22 -28.75
N THR A 87 -5.72 -7.01 -28.42
CA THR A 87 -5.19 -6.22 -27.32
C THR A 87 -6.17 -6.28 -26.16
N ILE A 88 -5.69 -6.57 -24.96
CA ILE A 88 -6.48 -6.56 -23.73
C ILE A 88 -5.94 -5.49 -22.79
N HIS A 89 -6.83 -4.66 -22.28
CA HIS A 89 -6.55 -3.74 -21.18
C HIS A 89 -7.17 -4.33 -19.91
N ALA A 90 -6.33 -4.62 -18.92
CA ALA A 90 -6.76 -5.16 -17.64
C ALA A 90 -6.17 -4.33 -16.49
N GLN A 91 -6.87 -4.30 -15.36
CA GLN A 91 -6.43 -3.71 -14.11
C GLN A 91 -6.40 -4.79 -13.03
N ALA A 92 -5.38 -4.75 -12.18
CA ALA A 92 -5.26 -5.62 -11.03
C ALA A 92 -4.73 -4.86 -9.81
N ASP A 93 -5.26 -5.16 -8.62
CA ASP A 93 -4.73 -4.61 -7.35
C ASP A 93 -3.67 -5.52 -6.70
N GLU A 94 -3.38 -6.66 -7.34
CA GLU A 94 -2.35 -7.61 -6.89
C GLU A 94 -1.29 -7.79 -7.98
N SER A 95 -0.05 -8.08 -7.58
CA SER A 95 1.05 -8.37 -8.48
C SER A 95 1.79 -9.63 -8.05
N ILE A 96 2.28 -10.38 -9.03
CA ILE A 96 3.14 -11.54 -8.78
C ILE A 96 4.58 -11.05 -8.61
N VAL A 97 5.20 -11.44 -7.51
CA VAL A 97 6.60 -11.13 -7.21
C VAL A 97 7.47 -12.30 -7.64
N LEU A 98 8.47 -12.04 -8.50
CA LEU A 98 9.42 -13.07 -8.91
C LEU A 98 10.34 -13.48 -7.76
N ASP A 99 10.76 -14.75 -7.72
CA ASP A 99 11.56 -15.32 -6.62
C ASP A 99 12.84 -14.53 -6.32
N ASN A 100 13.54 -14.07 -7.36
CA ASN A 100 14.77 -13.28 -7.23
C ASN A 100 14.54 -11.87 -6.67
N LEU A 101 13.29 -11.42 -6.62
CA LEU A 101 12.86 -10.09 -6.19
C LEU A 101 12.14 -10.07 -4.84
N ASN A 102 11.84 -11.25 -4.28
CA ASN A 102 11.13 -11.39 -3.00
C ASN A 102 11.77 -10.60 -1.84
N ARG A 103 13.08 -10.33 -1.91
CA ARG A 103 13.83 -9.62 -0.87
C ARG A 103 13.37 -8.18 -0.66
N TYR A 104 12.71 -7.59 -1.66
CA TYR A 104 12.24 -6.21 -1.62
C TYR A 104 10.82 -6.08 -1.09
N ILE A 105 10.05 -7.17 -1.09
CA ILE A 105 8.62 -7.17 -0.79
C ILE A 105 8.39 -7.71 0.61
N TYR A 106 8.09 -6.81 1.55
CA TYR A 106 7.71 -7.13 2.92
C TYR A 106 6.81 -6.02 3.49
N PRO A 107 6.00 -6.30 4.53
CA PRO A 107 5.18 -5.27 5.19
C PRO A 107 6.00 -4.05 5.63
N GLY A 108 5.61 -2.87 5.17
CA GLY A 108 6.35 -1.62 5.43
C GLY A 108 7.53 -1.34 4.50
N SER A 109 7.75 -2.17 3.47
CA SER A 109 8.64 -1.81 2.36
C SER A 109 8.10 -0.58 1.62
N ILE A 110 8.99 0.35 1.30
CA ILE A 110 8.67 1.55 0.52
C ILE A 110 9.43 1.44 -0.80
N LEU A 111 8.68 1.50 -1.89
CA LEU A 111 9.18 1.27 -3.24
C LEU A 111 8.94 2.52 -4.08
N ASP A 112 9.83 2.76 -5.04
CA ASP A 112 9.58 3.72 -6.11
C ASP A 112 8.41 3.23 -6.97
N GLY A 113 7.37 4.05 -7.14
CA GLY A 113 6.17 3.66 -7.88
C GLY A 113 6.46 3.24 -9.32
N ALA A 114 7.42 3.89 -9.98
CA ALA A 114 7.82 3.52 -11.34
C ALA A 114 8.45 2.11 -11.40
N SER A 115 9.13 1.70 -10.33
CA SER A 115 9.80 0.40 -10.26
C SER A 115 8.84 -0.79 -10.05
N VAL A 116 7.66 -0.52 -9.49
CA VAL A 116 6.62 -1.54 -9.33
C VAL A 116 6.04 -1.92 -10.69
N ALA A 117 5.81 -0.94 -11.56
CA ALA A 117 5.29 -1.18 -12.92
C ALA A 117 6.26 -1.99 -13.79
N ASN A 118 7.57 -1.75 -13.65
CA ASN A 118 8.61 -2.43 -14.44
C ASN A 118 9.06 -3.77 -13.84
N GLN A 119 8.54 -4.18 -12.67
CA GLN A 119 9.00 -5.36 -11.93
C GLN A 119 10.52 -5.36 -11.60
N ASP A 120 11.13 -4.19 -11.42
CA ASP A 120 12.55 -4.06 -11.03
C ASP A 120 12.73 -3.62 -9.57
N TYR A 121 11.63 -3.31 -8.87
CA TYR A 121 11.50 -2.95 -7.44
C TYR A 121 12.72 -2.26 -6.83
N LYS A 122 12.69 -0.93 -6.83
CA LYS A 122 13.70 -0.09 -6.20
C LYS A 122 13.20 0.39 -4.83
N THR A 123 13.93 0.04 -3.78
CA THR A 123 13.58 0.46 -2.42
C THR A 123 13.97 1.91 -2.14
N ILE A 124 13.12 2.60 -1.39
CA ILE A 124 13.39 3.93 -0.86
C ILE A 124 13.75 3.77 0.61
N SER A 125 14.98 4.14 0.96
CA SER A 125 15.44 4.11 2.35
C SER A 125 15.03 5.39 3.05
N VAL A 126 14.22 5.25 4.10
CA VAL A 126 13.77 6.36 4.95
C VAL A 126 13.86 5.96 6.43
N HIS A 127 13.68 6.92 7.31
CA HIS A 127 13.47 6.61 8.73
C HIS A 127 12.08 6.01 8.93
N TYR A 128 12.02 4.77 9.41
CA TYR A 128 10.76 4.07 9.64
C TYR A 128 10.25 4.32 11.05
N LYS A 129 8.95 4.61 11.15
CA LYS A 129 8.22 4.48 12.42
C LYS A 129 7.78 3.03 12.62
N PRO A 130 7.57 2.57 13.86
CA PRO A 130 6.99 1.26 14.11
C PRO A 130 5.64 1.09 13.41
N ILE A 131 5.39 -0.11 12.87
CA ILE A 131 4.11 -0.44 12.21
C ILE A 131 3.47 -1.66 12.84
N ASN A 132 2.15 -1.66 12.91
CA ASN A 132 1.37 -2.82 13.31
C ASN A 132 1.09 -3.69 12.09
N VAL A 133 1.36 -4.98 12.20
CA VAL A 133 1.07 -5.96 11.16
C VAL A 133 0.19 -7.08 11.71
N SER A 134 -0.59 -7.68 10.83
CA SER A 134 -1.38 -8.85 11.15
C SER A 134 -1.24 -9.91 10.06
N VAL A 135 -1.48 -11.15 10.43
CA VAL A 135 -1.52 -12.30 9.53
C VAL A 135 -2.93 -12.86 9.48
N SER A 136 -3.34 -13.37 8.33
CA SER A 136 -4.72 -13.84 8.09
C SER A 136 -4.93 -15.32 8.39
N PHE A 137 -3.89 -16.07 8.78
CA PHE A 137 -4.04 -17.48 9.13
C PHE A 137 -4.54 -17.67 10.57
N PRO A 138 -5.26 -18.77 10.86
CA PRO A 138 -5.74 -19.05 12.21
C PRO A 138 -4.58 -19.27 13.19
N ALA A 139 -4.47 -18.44 14.23
CA ALA A 139 -3.51 -18.59 15.32
C ALA A 139 -4.00 -17.91 16.61
N GLN A 140 -3.37 -18.22 17.74
CA GLN A 140 -3.69 -17.57 19.03
C GLN A 140 -3.27 -16.08 19.06
N LYS A 141 -2.18 -15.74 18.37
CA LYS A 141 -1.70 -14.37 18.20
C LYS A 141 -1.48 -14.13 16.71
N VAL A 142 -2.29 -13.24 16.14
CA VAL A 142 -2.26 -12.92 14.69
C VAL A 142 -1.81 -11.49 14.43
N THR A 143 -1.36 -10.78 15.46
CA THR A 143 -0.92 -9.38 15.39
C THR A 143 0.45 -9.20 16.04
N GLY A 144 1.23 -8.27 15.52
CA GLY A 144 2.51 -7.86 16.12
C GLY A 144 2.97 -6.51 15.61
N VAL A 145 4.01 -5.99 16.26
CA VAL A 145 4.59 -4.67 15.93
C VAL A 145 5.97 -4.89 15.33
N LEU A 146 6.23 -4.26 14.19
CA LEU A 146 7.55 -4.18 13.59
C LEU A 146 8.16 -2.83 13.96
N GLU A 147 9.02 -2.83 14.99
CA GLU A 147 9.74 -1.62 15.45
C GLU A 147 10.59 -0.99 14.33
N LYS A 148 11.24 -1.85 13.54
CA LYS A 148 11.98 -1.47 12.33
C LYS A 148 11.58 -2.38 11.17
N PRO A 149 10.67 -1.94 10.29
CA PRO A 149 10.26 -2.68 9.11
C PRO A 149 11.46 -3.16 8.29
N SER A 150 11.62 -4.47 8.21
CA SER A 150 12.67 -5.12 7.44
C SER A 150 12.26 -6.56 7.15
N LEU A 151 12.79 -7.14 6.08
CA LEU A 151 12.55 -8.55 5.74
C LEU A 151 12.89 -9.49 6.90
N SER A 152 13.98 -9.22 7.63
CA SER A 152 14.39 -10.00 8.80
C SER A 152 13.40 -9.91 9.94
N SER A 153 12.92 -8.70 10.26
CA SER A 153 11.96 -8.49 11.36
C SER A 153 10.61 -9.15 11.04
N CYS A 154 10.18 -9.12 9.77
CA CYS A 154 8.97 -9.81 9.34
C CYS A 154 9.08 -11.34 9.51
N ARG A 155 10.23 -11.94 9.15
CA ARG A 155 10.46 -13.38 9.33
C ARG A 155 10.44 -13.80 10.78
N GLN A 156 11.03 -13.00 11.67
CA GLN A 156 11.01 -13.24 13.12
C GLN A 156 9.62 -13.13 13.74
N LEU A 157 8.71 -12.34 13.14
CA LEU A 157 7.35 -12.18 13.65
C LEU A 157 6.44 -13.35 13.25
N VAL A 158 6.68 -13.97 12.09
CA VAL A 158 5.88 -15.07 11.55
C VAL A 158 6.40 -16.45 12.00
N MET A 159 7.68 -16.58 12.34
CA MET A 159 8.29 -17.77 12.95
C MET A 159 8.01 -17.85 14.45
#